data_AF-A0A6N9BEM2-F1
#
_entry.id   AF-A0A6N9BEM2-F1
#
_cell.length_a   1.000
_cell.length_b   1.000
_cell.length_c   1.000
_cell.angle_alpha   90.00
_cell.angle_beta   90.00
_cell.angle_gamma   90.00
#
_symmetry.space_group_name_H-M   'P 1'
#
loop_
_entity.id
_entity.type
_entity.pdbx_description
1 polymer ?
#
loop_
_entity_poly.entity_id
_entity_poly.type
_entity_poly.pdbx_seq_one_letter_code
_entity_poly.pdbx_strand_id
1 'polypeptide(L)'
;MSLYAPPTTAPPHEALAGGAASPERRLRVGSRSYPVVLPSIRDARLHLAAVIITIHVLGQVALDFAVSVPQILVAILVSALIEVVWIFVREQRLVWPASAMLTGSGIALIFRVIGTEHGDYWATGDVALFAAVSAGAMLSKYAIRYGGTHLLNPSNVALVAAFVLLGSNRVEPLDFWWAPLSPWMALAYGVILIGGVLITSRLALLAMGAAFWLALAAGLGVLAASGHCMTARWSVDPVCDGDFWWVVVSSPETLIFLFFMITDPRTIPVAPKSRVAFAVGVALVSTLLIAPATDEFGAKVGLLAGLVLLCALRPAFDRFGPPVAADAEAAPPVPEARAPRRRSRAFLLLAAPAVALAAGAIVLAGSPARSAVDVPGEGEIMDLAELPAIEPFAMPSPTLGEGQVILGNPTQAEADAIAAVLGQNLAIESEALRRGEAGWLSAVNHGNRLFRLLDVVAAGQDGTEVRVATYHVDELELIAVWLGNMQTTASHGFKAIGTVEYEFVDYRTGAVRDGGSHELAVTFAMGRSWEGRWFVLDTPSTDGD
;
A
#
# COMPACT_ATOMS: atom_id res chain seq x y z
N MET A 1 -76.18 -0.56 16.10
CA MET A 1 -75.56 0.78 16.08
C MET A 1 -74.48 0.76 17.16
N SER A 2 -73.36 0.10 16.86
CA SER A 2 -72.10 0.65 16.31
C SER A 2 -71.18 1.03 17.48
N LEU A 3 -70.27 0.14 17.89
CA LEU A 3 -68.94 -0.10 17.30
C LEU A 3 -68.04 1.14 17.41
N TYR A 4 -66.94 1.07 18.18
CA TYR A 4 -65.59 0.83 17.63
C TYR A 4 -64.54 1.05 18.74
N ALA A 5 -63.85 -0.02 19.15
CA ALA A 5 -62.59 0.05 19.88
C ALA A 5 -61.47 -0.26 18.87
N PRO A 6 -60.38 0.53 18.80
CA PRO A 6 -59.25 0.20 17.95
C PRO A 6 -58.21 -0.66 18.69
N PRO A 7 -57.38 -1.42 17.94
CA PRO A 7 -56.83 -2.70 18.37
C PRO A 7 -55.37 -2.61 18.84
N THR A 8 -55.03 -3.38 19.88
CA THR A 8 -53.65 -3.77 20.20
C THR A 8 -53.25 -4.95 19.30
N THR A 9 -52.40 -4.69 18.31
CA THR A 9 -51.70 -5.76 17.57
C THR A 9 -50.19 -5.59 17.77
N ALA A 10 -49.68 -6.23 18.83
CA ALA A 10 -48.31 -6.72 18.82
C ALA A 10 -48.23 -7.85 17.77
N PRO A 11 -47.15 -7.95 16.98
CA PRO A 11 -47.00 -9.08 16.07
C PRO A 11 -46.83 -10.38 16.87
N PRO A 12 -47.33 -11.51 16.33
CA PRO A 12 -47.36 -12.77 17.05
C PRO A 12 -45.95 -13.35 17.18
N HIS A 13 -45.52 -13.58 18.42
CA HIS A 13 -44.47 -14.56 18.69
C HIS A 13 -44.98 -15.93 18.23
N GLU A 14 -44.48 -16.39 17.08
CA GLU A 14 -44.64 -17.78 16.65
C GLU A 14 -44.02 -18.70 17.70
N ALA A 15 -44.90 -19.38 18.42
CA ALA A 15 -44.58 -20.60 19.14
C ALA A 15 -44.43 -21.72 18.10
N LEU A 16 -43.20 -21.98 17.66
CA LEU A 16 -42.83 -23.22 16.95
C LEU A 16 -41.60 -23.85 17.61
N ALA A 17 -41.86 -25.01 18.22
CA ALA A 17 -40.95 -26.13 18.46
C ALA A 17 -39.59 -25.87 19.14
N GLY A 18 -39.57 -26.04 20.47
CA GLY A 18 -38.71 -27.06 21.11
C GLY A 18 -37.21 -27.09 20.79
N GLY A 19 -36.53 -25.94 20.79
CA GLY A 19 -35.08 -25.87 21.01
C GLY A 19 -34.83 -25.21 22.36
N ALA A 20 -34.19 -25.89 23.31
CA ALA A 20 -33.86 -25.32 24.60
C ALA A 20 -33.11 -23.98 24.40
N ALA A 21 -33.77 -22.86 24.71
CA ALA A 21 -33.14 -21.56 24.72
C ALA A 21 -31.95 -21.63 25.69
N SER A 22 -30.75 -21.44 25.15
CA SER A 22 -29.55 -21.36 25.98
C SER A 22 -29.79 -20.28 27.03
N PRO A 23 -29.49 -20.52 28.32
CA PRO A 23 -29.81 -19.58 29.38
C PRO A 23 -29.17 -18.22 29.06
N GLU A 24 -30.00 -17.18 28.88
CA GLU A 24 -29.53 -15.80 28.74
C GLU A 24 -28.67 -15.47 29.96
N ARG A 25 -27.35 -15.36 29.77
CA ARG A 25 -26.47 -14.91 30.84
C ARG A 25 -26.79 -13.46 31.15
N ARG A 26 -26.97 -13.15 32.43
CA ARG A 26 -27.32 -11.80 32.90
C ARG A 26 -26.31 -11.32 33.92
N LEU A 27 -25.80 -10.11 33.74
CA LEU A 27 -24.97 -9.42 34.73
C LEU A 27 -25.89 -8.57 35.61
N ARG A 28 -25.84 -8.74 36.94
CA ARG A 28 -26.52 -7.85 37.88
C ARG A 28 -25.55 -6.79 38.37
N VAL A 29 -25.91 -5.51 38.18
CA VAL A 29 -25.20 -4.37 38.76
C VAL A 29 -26.20 -3.58 39.59
N GLY A 30 -26.08 -3.68 40.92
CA GLY A 30 -27.09 -3.18 41.86
C GLY A 30 -28.45 -3.87 41.66
N SER A 31 -29.52 -3.08 41.53
CA SER A 31 -30.89 -3.58 41.30
C SER A 31 -31.22 -3.88 39.83
N ARG A 32 -30.31 -3.56 38.89
CA ARG A 32 -30.54 -3.71 37.45
C ARG A 32 -29.87 -4.97 36.90
N SER A 33 -30.56 -5.64 35.98
CA SER A 33 -30.07 -6.85 35.31
C SER A 33 -29.89 -6.57 33.82
N TYR A 34 -28.66 -6.75 33.34
CA TYR A 34 -28.29 -6.53 31.94
C TYR A 34 -28.06 -7.87 31.25
N PRO A 35 -28.66 -8.13 30.07
CA PRO A 35 -28.38 -9.33 29.29
C PRO A 35 -26.95 -9.25 28.72
N VAL A 36 -26.26 -10.39 28.75
CA VAL A 36 -24.89 -10.57 28.27
C VAL A 36 -24.90 -11.53 27.09
N VAL A 37 -24.43 -11.05 25.93
CA VAL A 37 -24.29 -11.86 24.72
C VAL A 37 -22.82 -12.20 24.52
N LEU A 38 -22.48 -13.49 24.64
CA LEU A 38 -21.13 -14.02 24.46
C LEU A 38 -20.89 -14.47 23.00
N PRO A 39 -19.63 -14.49 22.54
CA PRO A 39 -19.28 -14.98 21.21
C PRO A 39 -19.58 -16.48 21.06
N SER A 40 -20.02 -16.87 19.86
CA SER A 40 -20.21 -18.28 19.47
C SER A 40 -19.04 -18.73 18.59
N ILE A 41 -18.48 -19.91 18.84
CA ILE A 41 -17.38 -20.50 18.05
C ILE A 41 -17.78 -20.68 16.56
N ARG A 42 -19.09 -20.79 16.28
CA ARG A 42 -19.62 -20.88 14.92
C ARG A 42 -19.72 -19.53 14.20
N ASP A 43 -19.40 -18.42 14.88
CA ASP A 43 -19.40 -17.10 14.26
C ASP A 43 -18.26 -17.00 13.24
N ALA A 44 -18.59 -16.69 11.98
CA ALA A 44 -17.61 -16.48 10.92
C ALA A 44 -16.61 -15.36 11.26
N ARG A 45 -17.01 -14.40 12.13
CA ARG A 45 -16.13 -13.32 12.61
C ARG A 45 -14.97 -13.81 13.47
N LEU A 46 -15.12 -14.91 14.20
CA LEU A 46 -14.01 -15.49 14.97
C LEU A 46 -12.97 -16.14 14.05
N HIS A 47 -13.42 -16.76 12.96
CA HIS A 47 -12.52 -17.32 11.95
C HIS A 47 -11.75 -16.19 11.25
N LEU A 48 -12.43 -15.10 10.90
CA LEU A 48 -11.80 -13.90 10.35
C LEU A 48 -10.79 -13.29 11.34
N ALA A 49 -11.16 -13.18 12.62
CA ALA A 49 -10.25 -12.69 13.65
C ALA A 49 -9.00 -13.56 13.77
N ALA A 50 -9.15 -14.90 13.72
CA ALA A 50 -8.02 -15.82 13.76
C ALA A 50 -7.05 -15.60 12.57
N VAL A 51 -7.58 -15.42 11.36
CA VAL A 51 -6.78 -15.12 10.17
C VAL A 51 -6.02 -13.80 10.34
N ILE A 52 -6.73 -12.73 10.70
CA ILE A 52 -6.13 -11.39 10.85
C ILE A 52 -5.09 -11.37 11.99
N ILE A 53 -5.37 -11.98 13.14
CA ILE A 53 -4.41 -12.07 14.26
C ILE A 53 -3.17 -12.85 13.85
N THR A 54 -3.34 -13.96 13.09
CA THR A 54 -2.19 -14.71 12.57
C THR A 54 -1.32 -13.85 11.67
N ILE A 55 -1.93 -13.03 10.79
CA ILE A 55 -1.17 -12.09 9.96
C ILE A 55 -0.50 -11.00 10.79
N HIS A 56 -1.12 -10.48 11.85
CA HIS A 56 -0.44 -9.55 12.76
C HIS A 56 0.79 -10.20 13.38
N VAL A 57 0.68 -11.44 13.87
CA VAL A 57 1.82 -12.16 14.48
C VAL A 57 2.92 -12.40 13.45
N LEU A 58 2.59 -12.86 12.24
CA LEU A 58 3.58 -13.05 11.18
C LEU A 58 4.23 -11.73 10.77
N GLY A 59 3.43 -10.66 10.66
CA GLY A 59 3.87 -9.29 10.44
C GLY A 59 4.93 -8.85 11.45
N GLN A 60 4.65 -9.07 12.73
CA GLN A 60 5.52 -8.67 13.84
C GLN A 60 6.77 -9.54 13.99
N VAL A 61 6.74 -10.81 13.59
CA VAL A 61 7.83 -11.76 13.88
C VAL A 61 8.73 -12.01 12.67
N ALA A 62 8.21 -11.90 11.46
CA ALA A 62 8.90 -12.43 10.27
C ALA A 62 8.74 -11.63 8.98
N LEU A 63 7.84 -10.65 8.93
CA LEU A 63 7.55 -9.87 7.70
C LEU A 63 7.76 -8.36 7.89
N ASP A 64 8.50 -8.00 8.95
CA ASP A 64 9.00 -6.66 9.18
C ASP A 64 7.94 -5.54 9.21
N PHE A 65 6.75 -5.84 9.73
CA PHE A 65 5.70 -4.82 9.83
C PHE A 65 6.10 -3.70 10.78
N ALA A 66 6.15 -2.49 10.23
CA ALA A 66 6.38 -1.21 10.90
C ALA A 66 5.15 -0.74 11.72
N VAL A 67 4.74 -1.52 12.72
CA VAL A 67 3.62 -1.17 13.61
C VAL A 67 3.90 -1.72 15.01
N SER A 68 3.55 -0.98 16.05
CA SER A 68 3.79 -1.42 17.44
C SER A 68 2.58 -2.15 18.04
N VAL A 69 2.83 -2.99 19.05
CA VAL A 69 1.78 -3.68 19.81
C VAL A 69 0.81 -2.69 20.46
N PRO A 70 1.26 -1.57 21.10
CA PRO A 70 0.35 -0.55 21.60
C PRO A 70 -0.56 0.06 20.53
N GLN A 71 -0.05 0.35 19.33
CA GLN A 71 -0.86 0.88 18.21
C GLN A 71 -1.97 -0.09 17.81
N ILE A 72 -1.64 -1.39 17.67
CA ILE A 72 -2.62 -2.45 17.36
C ILE A 72 -3.69 -2.53 18.45
N LEU A 73 -3.27 -2.63 19.71
CA LEU A 73 -4.18 -2.79 20.84
C LEU A 73 -5.09 -1.58 21.01
N VAL A 74 -4.57 -0.36 20.87
CA VAL A 74 -5.36 0.87 20.97
C VAL A 74 -6.43 0.92 19.88
N ALA A 75 -6.09 0.59 18.63
CA ALA A 75 -7.06 0.56 17.54
C ALA A 75 -8.23 -0.40 17.81
N ILE A 76 -7.93 -1.60 18.33
CA ILE A 76 -8.93 -2.60 18.71
C ILE A 76 -9.76 -2.15 19.92
N LEU A 77 -9.10 -1.68 20.98
CA LEU A 77 -9.73 -1.30 22.24
C LEU A 77 -10.65 -0.09 22.08
N VAL A 78 -10.23 0.94 21.35
CA VAL A 78 -11.06 2.12 21.08
C VAL A 78 -12.31 1.72 20.29
N SER A 79 -12.15 0.90 19.26
CA SER A 79 -13.29 0.42 18.47
C SER A 79 -14.27 -0.39 19.32
N ALA A 80 -13.76 -1.32 20.12
CA ALA A 80 -14.54 -2.14 21.04
C ALA A 80 -15.28 -1.30 22.08
N LEU A 81 -14.59 -0.32 22.68
CA LEU A 81 -15.17 0.56 23.70
C LEU A 81 -16.31 1.40 23.11
N ILE A 82 -16.12 1.99 21.93
CA ILE A 82 -17.16 2.79 21.28
C ILE A 82 -18.40 1.93 20.99
N GLU A 83 -18.23 0.70 20.48
CA GLU A 83 -19.36 -0.20 20.20
C GLU A 83 -20.09 -0.62 21.49
N VAL A 84 -19.35 -0.97 22.54
CA VAL A 84 -19.93 -1.33 23.84
C VAL A 84 -20.70 -0.14 24.43
N VAL A 85 -20.11 1.06 24.45
CA VAL A 85 -20.75 2.26 24.98
C VAL A 85 -21.99 2.61 24.17
N TRP A 86 -21.90 2.59 22.84
CA TRP A 86 -23.02 2.90 21.96
C TRP A 86 -24.20 1.96 22.18
N ILE A 87 -23.96 0.65 22.19
CA ILE A 87 -24.99 -0.37 22.42
C ILE A 87 -25.55 -0.25 23.84
N PHE A 88 -24.70 -0.06 24.84
CA PHE A 88 -25.13 0.06 26.23
C PHE A 88 -26.04 1.28 26.42
N VAL A 89 -25.66 2.45 25.88
CA VAL A 89 -26.47 3.68 25.98
C VAL A 89 -27.83 3.52 25.29
N ARG A 90 -27.87 2.88 24.11
CA ARG A 90 -29.10 2.75 23.30
C ARG A 90 -30.02 1.62 23.73
N GLU A 91 -29.45 0.48 24.07
CA GLU A 91 -30.19 -0.78 24.26
C GLU A 91 -30.14 -1.30 25.70
N GLN A 92 -29.27 -0.73 26.55
CA GLN A 92 -29.02 -1.23 27.92
C GLN A 92 -28.62 -2.71 27.90
N ARG A 93 -27.78 -3.11 26.94
CA ARG A 93 -27.24 -4.47 26.78
C ARG A 93 -25.72 -4.43 26.78
N LEU A 94 -25.10 -5.44 27.38
CA LEU A 94 -23.66 -5.62 27.30
C LEU A 94 -23.36 -6.72 26.27
N VAL A 95 -22.77 -6.33 25.14
CA VAL A 95 -22.54 -7.21 23.99
C VAL A 95 -21.04 -7.32 23.74
N TRP A 96 -20.58 -8.53 23.40
CA TRP A 96 -19.22 -8.73 22.91
C TRP A 96 -19.01 -8.02 21.55
N PRO A 97 -18.13 -7.01 21.45
CA PRO A 97 -18.04 -6.13 20.27
C PRO A 97 -17.18 -6.74 19.15
N ALA A 98 -17.50 -7.98 18.74
CA ALA A 98 -16.68 -8.73 17.78
C ALA A 98 -16.49 -7.98 16.45
N SER A 99 -17.53 -7.30 15.99
CA SER A 99 -17.49 -6.56 14.72
C SER A 99 -16.62 -5.32 14.83
N ALA A 100 -16.71 -4.54 15.91
CA ALA A 100 -15.85 -3.37 16.09
C ALA A 100 -14.39 -3.75 16.37
N MET A 101 -14.13 -4.83 17.11
CA MET A 101 -12.77 -5.33 17.29
C MET A 101 -12.11 -5.69 15.95
N LEU A 102 -12.86 -6.33 15.04
CA LEU A 102 -12.40 -6.59 13.68
C LEU A 102 -12.17 -5.32 12.88
N THR A 103 -13.02 -4.31 13.02
CA THR A 103 -12.82 -2.99 12.40
C THR A 103 -11.51 -2.35 12.87
N GLY A 104 -11.27 -2.30 14.18
CA GLY A 104 -10.03 -1.77 14.76
C GLY A 104 -8.80 -2.59 14.37
N SER A 105 -8.92 -3.91 14.33
CA SER A 105 -7.85 -4.81 13.89
C SER A 105 -7.53 -4.65 12.40
N GLY A 106 -8.54 -4.44 11.55
CA GLY A 106 -8.33 -4.14 10.12
C GLY A 106 -7.64 -2.79 9.89
N ILE A 107 -7.93 -1.78 10.73
CA ILE A 107 -7.21 -0.50 10.72
C ILE A 107 -5.76 -0.72 11.13
N ALA A 108 -5.51 -1.41 12.24
CA ALA A 108 -4.15 -1.70 12.71
C ALA A 108 -3.32 -2.49 11.69
N LEU A 109 -3.96 -3.38 10.95
CA LEU A 109 -3.30 -4.17 9.92
C LEU A 109 -2.79 -3.30 8.76
N ILE A 110 -3.54 -2.29 8.32
CA ILE A 110 -3.21 -1.51 7.11
C ILE A 110 -2.54 -0.17 7.44
N PHE A 111 -2.94 0.50 8.52
CA PHE A 111 -2.47 1.83 8.86
C PHE A 111 -1.05 1.78 9.42
N ARG A 112 -0.15 2.60 8.87
CA ARG A 112 1.22 2.80 9.34
C ARG A 112 1.46 4.29 9.58
N VAL A 113 2.36 4.59 10.50
CA VAL A 113 2.80 5.95 10.80
C VAL A 113 4.29 6.05 10.53
N ILE A 114 4.68 7.13 9.85
CA ILE A 114 6.09 7.39 9.53
C ILE A 114 6.89 7.56 10.82
N GLY A 115 8.00 6.82 10.95
CA GLY A 115 8.88 6.83 12.12
C GLY A 115 8.64 5.70 13.13
N THR A 116 7.63 4.85 12.94
CA THR A 116 7.59 3.55 13.64
C THR A 116 8.35 2.53 12.80
N GLU A 117 9.38 1.90 13.36
CA GLU A 117 10.19 0.92 12.63
C GLU A 117 9.91 -0.51 13.08
N HIS A 118 10.36 -1.50 12.30
CA HIS A 118 10.34 -2.88 12.77
C HIS A 118 11.29 -3.05 13.96
N GLY A 119 10.84 -3.76 14.99
CA GLY A 119 11.58 -3.89 16.25
C GLY A 119 11.07 -2.97 17.37
N ASP A 120 10.34 -1.90 17.02
CA ASP A 120 9.70 -0.98 17.96
C ASP A 120 8.41 -1.54 18.59
N TYR A 121 8.43 -2.80 19.02
CA TYR A 121 7.24 -3.55 19.41
C TYR A 121 6.42 -2.87 20.52
N TRP A 122 7.07 -2.09 21.39
CA TRP A 122 6.44 -1.41 22.52
C TRP A 122 6.41 0.13 22.41
N ALA A 123 6.74 0.68 21.24
CA ALA A 123 6.66 2.11 21.01
C ALA A 123 5.21 2.61 21.20
N THR A 124 5.08 3.73 21.92
CA THR A 124 3.79 4.38 22.19
C THR A 124 3.57 5.64 21.34
N GLY A 125 4.49 5.91 20.42
CA GLY A 125 4.37 6.99 19.43
C GLY A 125 3.09 6.85 18.61
N ASP A 126 2.41 7.97 18.39
CA ASP A 126 1.26 8.12 17.50
C ASP A 126 0.07 7.16 17.73
N VAL A 127 -0.02 6.52 18.90
CA VAL A 127 -1.19 5.71 19.30
C VAL A 127 -2.49 6.53 19.27
N ALA A 128 -2.39 7.86 19.45
CA ALA A 128 -3.50 8.78 19.33
C ALA A 128 -4.07 8.84 17.89
N LEU A 129 -3.23 8.69 16.87
CA LEU A 129 -3.70 8.61 15.47
C LEU A 129 -4.48 7.32 15.24
N PHE A 130 -3.96 6.17 15.68
CA PHE A 130 -4.69 4.90 15.62
C PHE A 130 -6.03 4.97 16.35
N ALA A 131 -6.07 5.58 17.54
CA ALA A 131 -7.31 5.84 18.27
C ALA A 131 -8.28 6.71 17.47
N ALA A 132 -7.81 7.81 16.87
CA ALA A 132 -8.63 8.74 16.10
C ALA A 132 -9.20 8.10 14.84
N VAL A 133 -8.40 7.35 14.09
CA VAL A 133 -8.84 6.62 12.88
C VAL A 133 -9.87 5.55 13.24
N SER A 134 -9.62 4.77 14.30
CA SER A 134 -10.60 3.80 14.83
C SER A 134 -11.89 4.44 15.30
N ALA A 135 -11.81 5.59 15.98
CA ALA A 135 -13.00 6.34 16.37
C ALA A 135 -13.78 6.84 15.14
N GLY A 136 -13.09 7.37 14.13
CA GLY A 136 -13.69 7.78 12.86
C GLY A 136 -14.40 6.63 12.14
N ALA A 137 -13.81 5.43 12.14
CA ALA A 137 -14.43 4.23 11.59
C ALA A 137 -15.72 3.86 12.32
N MET A 138 -15.72 3.92 13.66
CA MET A 138 -16.92 3.62 14.44
C MET A 138 -18.00 4.69 14.27
N LEU A 139 -17.61 5.96 14.15
CA LEU A 139 -18.55 7.05 13.86
C LEU A 139 -19.21 6.85 12.50
N SER A 140 -18.45 6.51 11.45
CA SER A 140 -19.01 6.26 10.12
C SER A 140 -19.98 5.07 10.13
N LYS A 141 -19.66 3.99 10.86
CA LYS A 141 -20.52 2.81 11.05
C LYS A 141 -21.91 3.17 11.59
N TYR A 142 -21.99 4.09 12.55
CA TYR A 142 -23.25 4.44 13.20
C TYR A 142 -23.96 5.63 12.55
N ALA A 143 -23.22 6.57 11.96
CA ALA A 143 -23.77 7.77 11.34
C ALA A 143 -24.24 7.56 9.89
N ILE A 144 -23.48 6.80 9.08
CA ILE A 144 -23.72 6.66 7.63
C ILE A 144 -24.36 5.30 7.35
N ARG A 145 -25.69 5.26 7.28
CA ARG A 145 -26.47 4.01 7.19
C ARG A 145 -27.43 3.99 6.01
N TYR A 146 -27.65 2.80 5.46
CA TYR A 146 -28.62 2.51 4.41
C TYR A 146 -29.23 1.12 4.64
N GLY A 147 -30.55 0.99 4.51
CA GLY A 147 -31.23 -0.30 4.70
C GLY A 147 -31.04 -0.94 6.08
N GLY A 148 -30.87 -0.12 7.13
CA GLY A 148 -30.62 -0.62 8.49
C GLY A 148 -29.20 -1.13 8.76
N THR A 149 -28.28 -1.05 7.80
CA THR A 149 -26.85 -1.38 7.99
C THR A 149 -25.97 -0.16 7.71
N HIS A 150 -24.69 -0.22 8.05
CA HIS A 150 -23.74 0.81 7.61
C HIS A 150 -23.60 0.75 6.09
N LEU A 151 -23.53 1.91 5.45
CA LEU A 151 -23.43 2.02 4.00
C LEU A 151 -21.99 1.76 3.52
N LEU A 152 -21.03 2.36 4.22
CA LEU A 152 -19.60 2.29 3.90
C LEU A 152 -18.91 1.26 4.79
N ASN A 153 -17.89 0.58 4.25
CA ASN A 153 -17.00 -0.23 5.06
C ASN A 153 -16.26 0.68 6.07
N PRO A 154 -16.47 0.50 7.38
CA PRO A 154 -16.06 1.48 8.38
C PRO A 154 -14.54 1.64 8.50
N SER A 155 -13.78 0.55 8.44
CA SER A 155 -12.32 0.62 8.45
C SER A 155 -11.81 1.26 7.15
N ASN A 156 -12.35 0.83 6.01
CA ASN A 156 -11.91 1.36 4.70
C ASN A 156 -12.13 2.87 4.57
N VAL A 157 -13.32 3.40 4.92
CA VAL A 157 -13.58 4.85 4.82
C VAL A 157 -12.70 5.66 5.76
N ALA A 158 -12.42 5.14 6.97
CA ALA A 158 -11.57 5.82 7.92
C ALA A 158 -10.10 5.84 7.47
N LEU A 159 -9.61 4.73 6.90
CA LEU A 159 -8.28 4.64 6.31
C LEU A 159 -8.11 5.62 5.14
N VAL A 160 -9.04 5.62 4.17
CA VAL A 160 -9.01 6.57 3.04
C VAL A 160 -9.03 8.01 3.54
N ALA A 161 -9.90 8.33 4.50
CA ALA A 161 -9.94 9.67 5.09
C ALA A 161 -8.61 10.03 5.78
N ALA A 162 -8.01 9.11 6.53
CA ALA A 162 -6.73 9.34 7.19
C ALA A 162 -5.61 9.60 6.18
N PHE A 163 -5.50 8.78 5.13
CA PHE A 163 -4.47 8.96 4.11
C PHE A 163 -4.63 10.26 3.32
N VAL A 164 -5.86 10.61 2.93
CA VAL A 164 -6.13 11.86 2.20
C VAL A 164 -5.90 13.09 3.07
N LEU A 165 -6.25 13.05 4.36
CA LEU A 165 -6.15 14.22 5.25
C LEU A 165 -4.74 14.43 5.82
N LEU A 166 -4.01 13.36 6.11
CA LEU A 166 -2.69 13.42 6.74
C LEU A 166 -1.55 13.37 5.72
N GLY A 167 -1.77 12.76 4.56
CA GLY A 167 -0.80 12.63 3.48
C GLY A 167 0.34 11.64 3.77
N SER A 168 1.13 11.36 2.73
CA SER A 168 2.28 10.45 2.77
C SER A 168 3.41 10.90 3.71
N ASN A 169 3.43 12.17 4.09
CA ASN A 169 4.42 12.72 5.04
C ASN A 169 4.19 12.30 6.50
N ARG A 170 3.03 11.72 6.82
CA ARG A 170 2.67 11.35 8.19
C ARG A 170 2.26 9.90 8.34
N VAL A 171 1.57 9.38 7.33
CA VAL A 171 0.95 8.05 7.39
C VAL A 171 1.09 7.38 6.05
N GLU A 172 1.08 6.05 6.08
CA GLU A 172 1.10 5.26 4.86
C GLU A 172 0.26 3.99 5.02
N PRO A 173 -0.28 3.44 3.93
CA PRO A 173 -0.87 2.12 3.94
C PRO A 173 0.22 1.05 3.81
N LEU A 174 0.05 -0.08 4.50
CA LEU A 174 0.92 -1.26 4.42
C LEU A 174 1.29 -1.62 2.97
N ASP A 175 2.59 -1.87 2.73
CA ASP A 175 3.25 -2.24 1.46
C ASP A 175 2.55 -3.34 0.68
N PHE A 176 2.35 -3.20 -0.64
CA PHE A 176 1.83 -4.22 -1.55
C PHE A 176 2.71 -5.47 -1.58
N TRP A 177 3.97 -5.32 -1.22
CA TRP A 177 4.94 -6.40 -1.19
C TRP A 177 5.62 -6.38 0.18
N TRP A 178 5.62 -7.52 0.88
CA TRP A 178 6.12 -7.59 2.26
C TRP A 178 7.54 -8.12 2.37
N ALA A 179 7.88 -9.13 1.55
CA ALA A 179 9.12 -9.88 1.67
C ALA A 179 9.35 -10.75 0.43
N PRO A 180 10.60 -11.18 0.15
CA PRO A 180 10.87 -12.18 -0.86
C PRO A 180 10.14 -13.49 -0.56
N LEU A 181 10.01 -14.37 -1.56
CA LEU A 181 9.35 -15.65 -1.39
C LEU A 181 10.15 -16.54 -0.42
N SER A 182 9.76 -16.49 0.85
CA SER A 182 10.33 -17.25 1.97
C SER A 182 9.27 -18.20 2.56
N PRO A 183 9.65 -19.15 3.43
CA PRO A 183 8.67 -19.98 4.14
C PRO A 183 7.63 -19.15 4.92
N TRP A 184 8.04 -18.02 5.48
CA TRP A 184 7.15 -17.10 6.21
C TRP A 184 6.16 -16.39 5.29
N MET A 185 6.64 -15.92 4.14
CA MET A 185 5.78 -15.30 3.12
C MET A 185 4.79 -16.33 2.53
N ALA A 186 5.26 -17.55 2.24
CA ALA A 186 4.40 -18.64 1.80
C ALA A 186 3.33 -19.02 2.83
N LEU A 187 3.68 -19.01 4.13
CA LEU A 187 2.72 -19.20 5.21
C LEU A 187 1.70 -18.07 5.27
N ALA A 188 2.12 -16.81 5.10
CA ALA A 188 1.23 -15.66 5.07
C ALA A 188 0.21 -15.76 3.92
N TYR A 189 0.68 -16.06 2.71
CA TYR A 189 -0.19 -16.35 1.56
C TYR A 189 -1.13 -17.53 1.84
N GLY A 190 -0.63 -18.62 2.44
CA GLY A 190 -1.46 -19.76 2.84
C GLY A 190 -2.59 -19.35 3.78
N VAL A 191 -2.29 -18.55 4.80
CA VAL A 191 -3.28 -18.04 5.77
C VAL A 191 -4.32 -17.14 5.10
N ILE A 192 -3.90 -16.22 4.22
CA ILE A 192 -4.79 -15.30 3.51
C ILE A 192 -5.67 -16.05 2.51
N LEU A 193 -5.08 -16.88 1.64
CA LEU A 193 -5.79 -17.59 0.58
C LEU A 193 -6.72 -18.65 1.15
N ILE A 194 -6.25 -19.50 2.05
CA ILE A 194 -7.09 -20.57 2.63
C ILE A 194 -8.18 -19.93 3.50
N GLY A 195 -7.81 -18.99 4.38
CA GLY A 195 -8.77 -18.28 5.23
C GLY A 195 -9.82 -17.53 4.42
N GLY A 196 -9.38 -16.73 3.46
CA GLY A 196 -10.22 -15.94 2.57
C GLY A 196 -11.17 -16.78 1.73
N VAL A 197 -10.66 -17.82 1.06
CA VAL A 197 -11.49 -18.74 0.26
C VAL A 197 -12.50 -19.46 1.13
N LEU A 198 -12.11 -19.99 2.30
CA LEU A 198 -13.05 -20.68 3.20
C LEU A 198 -14.15 -19.76 3.70
N ILE A 199 -13.82 -18.53 4.11
CA ILE A 199 -14.79 -17.55 4.61
C ILE A 199 -15.74 -17.13 3.49
N THR A 200 -15.22 -16.73 2.33
CA THR A 200 -16.04 -16.31 1.19
C THR A 200 -16.87 -17.43 0.58
N SER A 201 -16.39 -18.68 0.62
CA SER A 201 -17.18 -19.87 0.27
C SER A 201 -18.38 -20.04 1.18
N ARG A 202 -18.16 -19.97 2.51
CA ARG A 202 -19.22 -20.10 3.51
C ARG A 202 -20.29 -19.02 3.38
N LEU A 203 -19.91 -17.83 2.90
CA LEU A 203 -20.82 -16.69 2.68
C LEU A 203 -21.42 -16.62 1.27
N ALA A 204 -21.09 -17.59 0.39
CA ALA A 204 -21.48 -17.60 -1.02
C ALA A 204 -21.06 -16.31 -1.78
N LEU A 205 -19.83 -15.83 -1.52
CA LEU A 205 -19.24 -14.62 -2.10
C LEU A 205 -18.09 -14.90 -3.08
N LEU A 206 -17.73 -16.15 -3.33
CA LEU A 206 -16.64 -16.51 -4.24
C LEU A 206 -16.78 -15.91 -5.64
N ALA A 207 -17.98 -15.96 -6.23
CA ALA A 207 -18.22 -15.41 -7.56
C ALA A 207 -18.00 -13.89 -7.62
N MET A 208 -18.34 -13.18 -6.55
CA MET A 208 -18.08 -11.75 -6.41
C MET A 208 -16.58 -11.48 -6.29
N GLY A 209 -15.88 -12.24 -5.44
CA GLY A 209 -14.43 -12.13 -5.27
C GLY A 209 -13.68 -12.38 -6.59
N ALA A 210 -13.96 -13.49 -7.27
CA ALA A 210 -13.36 -13.80 -8.56
C ALA A 210 -13.64 -12.71 -9.62
N ALA A 211 -14.85 -12.15 -9.64
CA ALA A 211 -15.20 -11.08 -10.57
C ALA A 211 -14.40 -9.80 -10.32
N PHE A 212 -14.21 -9.39 -9.06
CA PHE A 212 -13.33 -8.26 -8.74
C PHE A 212 -11.89 -8.56 -9.17
N TRP A 213 -11.34 -9.70 -8.77
CA TRP A 213 -9.92 -10.01 -9.00
C TRP A 213 -9.60 -10.09 -10.50
N LEU A 214 -10.44 -10.75 -11.30
CA LEU A 214 -10.25 -10.83 -12.75
C LEU A 214 -10.42 -9.46 -13.44
N ALA A 215 -11.39 -8.65 -13.01
CA ALA A 215 -11.60 -7.32 -13.59
C ALA A 215 -10.46 -6.37 -13.23
N LEU A 216 -9.94 -6.44 -11.99
CA LEU A 216 -8.80 -5.64 -11.54
C LEU A 216 -7.55 -6.06 -12.33
N ALA A 217 -7.27 -7.36 -12.41
CA ALA A 217 -6.14 -7.89 -13.17
C ALA A 217 -6.20 -7.48 -14.65
N ALA A 218 -7.38 -7.51 -15.27
CA ALA A 218 -7.54 -7.04 -16.65
C ALA A 218 -7.30 -5.52 -16.77
N GLY A 219 -7.86 -4.72 -15.85
CA GLY A 219 -7.69 -3.26 -15.85
C GLY A 219 -6.24 -2.83 -15.64
N LEU A 220 -5.57 -3.39 -14.63
CA LEU A 220 -4.15 -3.16 -14.38
C LEU A 220 -3.29 -3.70 -15.54
N GLY A 221 -3.71 -4.76 -16.22
CA GLY A 221 -3.00 -5.29 -17.39
C GLY A 221 -3.00 -4.30 -18.56
N VAL A 222 -4.08 -3.54 -18.72
CA VAL A 222 -4.15 -2.43 -19.69
C VAL A 222 -3.19 -1.30 -19.29
N LEU A 223 -3.13 -0.94 -18.01
CA LEU A 223 -2.19 0.07 -17.52
C LEU A 223 -0.73 -0.35 -17.75
N ALA A 224 -0.38 -1.55 -17.32
CA ALA A 224 0.94 -2.15 -17.52
C ALA A 224 1.33 -2.18 -19.00
N ALA A 225 0.45 -2.66 -19.89
CA ALA A 225 0.71 -2.67 -21.32
C ALA A 225 0.82 -1.27 -21.95
N SER A 226 0.43 -0.21 -21.22
CA SER A 226 0.50 1.18 -21.67
C SER A 226 1.70 1.96 -21.13
N GLY A 227 2.61 1.31 -20.39
CA GLY A 227 3.83 1.93 -19.86
C GLY A 227 3.69 2.46 -18.42
N HIS A 228 2.78 1.94 -17.61
CA HIS A 228 2.55 2.47 -16.26
C HIS A 228 3.68 2.07 -15.30
N CYS A 229 4.13 3.03 -14.49
CA CYS A 229 5.14 2.85 -13.46
C CYS A 229 4.69 3.46 -12.13
N MET A 230 5.22 2.95 -11.03
CA MET A 230 5.13 3.60 -9.72
C MET A 230 6.43 3.44 -8.93
N THR A 231 6.78 4.42 -8.12
CA THR A 231 7.83 4.25 -7.09
C THR A 231 7.25 3.54 -5.87
N ALA A 232 8.08 2.75 -5.20
CA ALA A 232 7.70 2.03 -4.00
C ALA A 232 8.87 2.06 -3.01
N ARG A 233 8.57 2.14 -1.70
CA ARG A 233 9.63 2.21 -0.68
C ARG A 233 10.55 0.99 -0.76
N TRP A 234 9.96 -0.19 -0.83
CA TRP A 234 10.64 -1.48 -0.84
C TRP A 234 11.30 -1.82 -2.18
N SER A 235 11.29 -0.93 -3.18
CA SER A 235 11.97 -1.14 -4.46
C SER A 235 13.01 -0.06 -4.70
N VAL A 236 14.12 -0.44 -5.32
CA VAL A 236 15.15 0.53 -5.74
C VAL A 236 14.84 1.11 -7.11
N ASP A 237 14.41 0.27 -8.04
CA ASP A 237 13.95 0.69 -9.35
C ASP A 237 12.44 0.98 -9.32
N PRO A 238 11.93 1.92 -10.14
CA PRO A 238 10.50 2.07 -10.37
C PRO A 238 9.87 0.73 -10.80
N VAL A 239 8.73 0.40 -10.21
CA VAL A 239 7.99 -0.81 -10.52
C VAL A 239 7.11 -0.53 -11.73
N CYS A 240 7.50 -1.05 -12.89
CA CYS A 240 6.92 -0.73 -14.18
C CYS A 240 6.26 -1.94 -14.86
N ASP A 241 5.39 -1.67 -15.84
CA ASP A 241 4.89 -2.63 -16.81
C ASP A 241 4.40 -3.96 -16.20
N GLY A 242 4.98 -5.08 -16.61
CA GLY A 242 4.62 -6.42 -16.15
C GLY A 242 4.88 -6.62 -14.66
N ASP A 243 5.90 -5.97 -14.10
CA ASP A 243 6.21 -6.06 -12.67
C ASP A 243 5.19 -5.29 -11.85
N PHE A 244 4.79 -4.10 -12.32
CA PHE A 244 3.66 -3.37 -11.72
C PHE A 244 2.40 -4.23 -11.67
N TRP A 245 2.07 -4.86 -12.78
CA TRP A 245 0.92 -5.76 -12.85
C TRP A 245 1.02 -6.91 -11.86
N TRP A 246 2.16 -7.60 -11.85
CA TRP A 246 2.37 -8.77 -11.01
C TRP A 246 2.32 -8.42 -9.53
N VAL A 247 3.03 -7.37 -9.11
CA VAL A 247 3.08 -6.89 -7.73
C VAL A 247 1.68 -6.58 -7.23
N VAL A 248 0.92 -5.74 -7.94
CA VAL A 248 -0.38 -5.28 -7.43
C VAL A 248 -1.40 -6.42 -7.46
N VAL A 249 -1.48 -7.21 -8.54
CA VAL A 249 -2.49 -8.28 -8.67
C VAL A 249 -2.26 -9.43 -7.70
N SER A 250 -1.01 -9.76 -7.42
CA SER A 250 -0.64 -10.86 -6.51
C SER A 250 -0.40 -10.42 -5.06
N SER A 251 -0.38 -9.11 -4.79
CA SER A 251 -0.10 -8.56 -3.45
C SER A 251 -0.96 -9.17 -2.34
N PRO A 252 -0.37 -9.48 -1.16
CA PRO A 252 -1.12 -9.84 0.03
C PRO A 252 -2.20 -8.82 0.39
N GLU A 253 -1.94 -7.53 0.17
CA GLU A 253 -2.82 -6.37 0.40
C GLU A 253 -4.07 -6.46 -0.45
N THR A 254 -3.91 -6.69 -1.75
CA THR A 254 -5.05 -6.81 -2.67
C THR A 254 -5.89 -8.03 -2.32
N LEU A 255 -5.25 -9.13 -1.88
CA LEU A 255 -5.95 -10.31 -1.41
C LEU A 255 -6.69 -10.06 -0.08
N ILE A 256 -6.07 -9.36 0.87
CA ILE A 256 -6.68 -8.95 2.14
C ILE A 256 -7.87 -8.01 1.88
N PHE A 257 -7.70 -7.03 0.99
CA PHE A 257 -8.74 -6.11 0.56
C PHE A 257 -9.91 -6.86 -0.07
N LEU A 258 -9.64 -7.78 -1.00
CA LEU A 258 -10.62 -8.68 -1.61
C LEU A 258 -11.41 -9.45 -0.55
N PHE A 259 -10.71 -10.23 0.29
CA PHE A 259 -11.35 -11.21 1.18
C PHE A 259 -11.96 -10.60 2.45
N PHE A 260 -11.47 -9.45 2.91
CA PHE A 260 -11.85 -8.91 4.22
C PHE A 260 -12.50 -7.52 4.16
N MET A 261 -12.35 -6.77 3.06
CA MET A 261 -13.01 -5.47 2.92
C MET A 261 -14.13 -5.47 1.88
N ILE A 262 -13.86 -5.97 0.66
CA ILE A 262 -14.85 -6.01 -0.41
C ILE A 262 -15.97 -6.99 -0.08
N THR A 263 -15.63 -8.17 0.46
CA THR A 263 -16.60 -9.21 0.80
C THR A 263 -17.25 -9.05 2.18
N ASP A 264 -17.30 -7.83 2.73
CA ASP A 264 -18.14 -7.54 3.90
C ASP A 264 -19.63 -7.65 3.49
N PRO A 265 -20.39 -8.62 4.02
CA PRO A 265 -21.78 -8.84 3.63
C PRO A 265 -22.71 -7.66 3.97
N ARG A 266 -22.29 -6.74 4.84
CA ARG A 266 -23.10 -5.58 5.25
C ARG A 266 -22.98 -4.41 4.30
N THR A 267 -21.95 -4.34 3.45
CA THR A 267 -21.67 -3.19 2.56
C THR A 267 -21.86 -3.48 1.08
N ILE A 268 -22.26 -4.71 0.74
CA ILE A 268 -22.48 -5.16 -0.64
C ILE A 268 -23.96 -5.25 -0.99
N PRO A 269 -24.33 -5.26 -2.29
CA PRO A 269 -25.71 -5.45 -2.71
C PRO A 269 -26.30 -6.80 -2.28
N VAL A 270 -27.63 -6.84 -2.13
CA VAL A 270 -28.33 -8.05 -1.66
C VAL A 270 -28.35 -9.15 -2.74
N ALA A 271 -28.66 -8.79 -3.99
CA ALA A 271 -28.85 -9.75 -5.07
C ALA A 271 -27.50 -10.29 -5.62
N PRO A 272 -27.35 -11.61 -5.88
CA PRO A 272 -26.09 -12.20 -6.34
C PRO A 272 -25.53 -11.58 -7.64
N LYS A 273 -26.40 -11.26 -8.61
CA LYS A 273 -25.99 -10.61 -9.86
C LYS A 273 -25.50 -9.17 -9.62
N SER A 274 -26.17 -8.43 -8.73
CA SER A 274 -25.75 -7.09 -8.34
C SER A 274 -24.41 -7.09 -7.61
N ARG A 275 -24.10 -8.14 -6.83
CA ARG A 275 -22.77 -8.29 -6.18
C ARG A 275 -21.64 -8.42 -7.19
N VAL A 276 -21.84 -9.22 -8.25
CA VAL A 276 -20.85 -9.36 -9.34
C VAL A 276 -20.67 -8.03 -10.07
N ALA A 277 -21.76 -7.35 -10.44
CA ALA A 277 -21.68 -6.05 -11.09
C ALA A 277 -21.01 -4.99 -10.21
N PHE A 278 -21.30 -5.00 -8.90
CA PHE A 278 -20.65 -4.14 -7.91
C PHE A 278 -19.15 -4.43 -7.82
N ALA A 279 -18.74 -5.70 -7.72
CA ALA A 279 -17.33 -6.10 -7.67
C ALA A 279 -16.55 -5.66 -8.92
N VAL A 280 -17.11 -5.84 -10.11
CA VAL A 280 -16.51 -5.33 -11.35
C VAL A 280 -16.43 -3.79 -11.32
N GLY A 281 -17.47 -3.12 -10.83
CA GLY A 281 -17.45 -1.67 -10.64
C GLY A 281 -16.34 -1.20 -9.70
N VAL A 282 -16.13 -1.89 -8.57
CA VAL A 282 -15.04 -1.58 -7.63
C VAL A 282 -13.70 -1.72 -8.35
N ALA A 283 -13.47 -2.82 -9.05
CA ALA A 283 -12.23 -3.06 -9.79
C ALA A 283 -11.95 -1.96 -10.84
N LEU A 284 -12.96 -1.57 -11.63
CA LEU A 284 -12.81 -0.54 -12.65
C LEU A 284 -12.53 0.84 -12.05
N VAL A 285 -13.24 1.23 -10.99
CA VAL A 285 -13.00 2.51 -10.33
C VAL A 285 -11.65 2.52 -9.61
N SER A 286 -11.27 1.44 -8.92
CA SER A 286 -9.94 1.29 -8.34
C SER A 286 -8.85 1.41 -9.41
N THR A 287 -9.01 0.75 -10.57
CA THR A 287 -8.06 0.87 -11.69
C THR A 287 -7.94 2.31 -12.18
N LEU A 288 -9.07 3.01 -12.35
CA LEU A 288 -9.07 4.41 -12.79
C LEU A 288 -8.41 5.36 -11.78
N LEU A 289 -8.54 5.08 -10.49
CA LEU A 289 -7.91 5.86 -9.43
C LEU A 289 -6.43 5.52 -9.23
N ILE A 290 -6.02 4.29 -9.54
CA ILE A 290 -4.62 3.86 -9.56
C ILE A 290 -3.90 4.45 -10.77
N ALA A 291 -4.57 4.58 -11.92
CA ALA A 291 -3.97 5.01 -13.17
C ALA A 291 -3.10 6.29 -13.10
N PRO A 292 -3.51 7.39 -12.43
CA PRO A 292 -2.66 8.58 -12.32
C PRO A 292 -1.59 8.50 -11.22
N ALA A 293 -1.53 7.41 -10.44
CA ALA A 293 -0.65 7.33 -9.27
C ALA A 293 0.80 7.06 -9.69
N THR A 294 1.70 7.91 -9.19
CA THR A 294 3.15 7.86 -9.47
C THR A 294 3.93 7.12 -8.39
N ASP A 295 3.31 6.90 -7.24
CA ASP A 295 3.86 6.21 -6.09
C ASP A 295 2.87 5.17 -5.55
N GLU A 296 3.40 4.26 -4.74
CA GLU A 296 2.63 3.21 -4.10
C GLU A 296 1.54 3.76 -3.15
N PHE A 297 1.81 4.88 -2.46
CA PHE A 297 0.84 5.53 -1.58
C PHE A 297 -0.45 5.88 -2.35
N GLY A 298 -0.32 6.59 -3.46
CA GLY A 298 -1.42 6.99 -4.34
C GLY A 298 -2.14 5.78 -4.92
N ALA A 299 -1.40 4.75 -5.35
CA ALA A 299 -1.99 3.53 -5.88
C ALA A 299 -2.85 2.82 -4.83
N LYS A 300 -2.38 2.69 -3.59
CA LYS A 300 -3.16 2.08 -2.49
C LYS A 300 -4.35 2.93 -2.08
N VAL A 301 -4.18 4.25 -1.97
CA VAL A 301 -5.29 5.15 -1.67
C VAL A 301 -6.35 5.04 -2.77
N GLY A 302 -5.95 4.96 -4.04
CA GLY A 302 -6.84 4.73 -5.18
C GLY A 302 -7.59 3.39 -5.09
N LEU A 303 -6.89 2.31 -4.74
CA LEU A 303 -7.49 0.99 -4.53
C LEU A 303 -8.61 1.04 -3.46
N LEU A 304 -8.28 1.57 -2.27
CA LEU A 304 -9.19 1.68 -1.13
C LEU A 304 -10.36 2.64 -1.40
N ALA A 305 -10.07 3.80 -2.00
CA ALA A 305 -11.07 4.80 -2.36
C ALA A 305 -12.08 4.27 -3.39
N GLY A 306 -11.67 3.38 -4.30
CA GLY A 306 -12.58 2.71 -5.23
C GLY A 306 -13.72 1.98 -4.51
N LEU A 307 -13.42 1.25 -3.42
CA LEU A 307 -14.47 0.61 -2.62
C LEU A 307 -15.33 1.63 -1.88
N VAL A 308 -14.78 2.73 -1.35
CA VAL A 308 -15.57 3.78 -0.69
C VAL A 308 -16.61 4.37 -1.67
N LEU A 309 -16.18 4.74 -2.88
CA LEU A 309 -17.04 5.31 -3.89
C LEU A 309 -18.14 4.34 -4.31
N LEU A 310 -17.80 3.07 -4.55
CA LEU A 310 -18.79 2.07 -4.93
C LEU A 310 -19.76 1.74 -3.80
N CYS A 311 -19.29 1.67 -2.54
CA CYS A 311 -20.18 1.52 -1.39
C CYS A 311 -21.19 2.67 -1.31
N ALA A 312 -20.77 3.92 -1.57
CA ALA A 312 -21.69 5.06 -1.62
C ALA A 312 -22.74 4.91 -2.75
N LEU A 313 -22.39 4.26 -3.86
CA LEU A 313 -23.28 3.97 -4.99
C LEU A 313 -24.09 2.66 -4.84
N ARG A 314 -23.86 1.86 -3.79
CA ARG A 314 -24.59 0.61 -3.51
C ARG A 314 -26.11 0.74 -3.65
N PRO A 315 -26.79 1.81 -3.17
CA PRO A 315 -28.24 1.94 -3.30
C PRO A 315 -28.74 1.86 -4.75
N ALA A 316 -27.94 2.27 -5.73
CA ALA A 316 -28.27 2.14 -7.14
C ALA A 316 -28.24 0.66 -7.58
N PHE A 317 -27.24 -0.11 -7.14
CA PHE A 317 -27.12 -1.55 -7.44
C PHE A 317 -28.24 -2.40 -6.84
N ASP A 318 -28.74 -2.00 -5.66
CA ASP A 318 -29.87 -2.66 -5.01
C ASP A 318 -31.20 -2.44 -5.76
N ARG A 319 -31.33 -1.37 -6.58
CA ARG A 319 -32.52 -1.13 -7.42
C ARG A 319 -32.62 -2.03 -8.65
N PHE A 320 -31.51 -2.64 -9.08
CA PHE A 320 -31.46 -3.50 -10.27
C PHE A 320 -31.78 -4.98 -9.98
N GLY A 321 -32.03 -5.35 -8.73
CA GLY A 321 -32.47 -6.68 -8.34
C GLY A 321 -33.98 -6.73 -8.03
N PRO A 322 -34.68 -7.85 -8.26
CA PRO A 322 -36.02 -8.02 -7.71
C PRO A 322 -35.96 -7.87 -6.18
N PRO A 323 -36.92 -7.19 -5.54
CA PRO A 323 -36.96 -7.09 -4.09
C PRO A 323 -37.05 -8.49 -3.52
N VAL A 324 -35.98 -8.96 -2.89
CA VAL A 324 -36.04 -10.15 -2.05
C VAL A 324 -36.76 -9.67 -0.79
N ALA A 325 -38.00 -10.11 -0.62
CA ALA A 325 -38.74 -9.87 0.61
C ALA A 325 -37.88 -10.31 1.79
N ALA A 326 -37.68 -9.41 2.75
CA ALA A 326 -37.31 -9.81 4.09
C ALA A 326 -38.41 -10.77 4.56
N ASP A 327 -38.00 -11.95 5.02
CA ASP A 327 -38.84 -13.06 5.48
C ASP A 327 -39.32 -14.01 4.35
N ALA A 328 -38.47 -14.98 4.01
CA ALA A 328 -38.88 -16.20 3.32
C ALA A 328 -38.00 -17.38 3.77
N GLU A 329 -38.21 -17.79 5.03
CA GLU A 329 -38.02 -19.21 5.38
C GLU A 329 -39.15 -20.00 4.71
N ALA A 330 -38.79 -21.10 4.02
CA ALA A 330 -39.68 -22.05 3.35
C ALA A 330 -40.47 -21.55 2.11
N ALA A 331 -39.87 -21.69 0.92
CA ALA A 331 -40.61 -21.89 -0.32
C ALA A 331 -39.99 -23.05 -1.14
N PRO A 332 -40.79 -23.96 -1.73
CA PRO A 332 -40.29 -25.15 -2.44
C PRO A 332 -39.61 -24.77 -3.77
N PRO A 333 -38.79 -25.66 -4.35
CA PRO A 333 -38.08 -25.39 -5.60
C PRO A 333 -39.09 -25.20 -6.75
N VAL A 334 -39.17 -23.97 -7.27
CA VAL A 334 -39.91 -23.66 -8.49
C VAL A 334 -39.11 -24.21 -9.69
N PRO A 335 -39.75 -24.92 -10.64
CA PRO A 335 -39.04 -25.51 -11.78
C PRO A 335 -38.45 -24.42 -12.69
N GLU A 336 -37.22 -24.65 -13.14
CA GLU A 336 -36.46 -23.78 -14.04
C GLU A 336 -37.23 -23.45 -15.32
N ALA A 337 -37.76 -22.23 -15.41
CA ALA A 337 -38.21 -21.67 -16.67
C ALA A 337 -36.98 -21.39 -17.56
N ARG A 338 -36.81 -22.22 -18.60
CA ARG A 338 -35.81 -22.01 -19.66
C ARG A 338 -35.96 -20.61 -20.25
N ALA A 339 -35.03 -19.72 -19.92
CA ALA A 339 -34.94 -18.39 -20.52
C ALA A 339 -34.60 -18.51 -22.03
N PRO A 340 -35.17 -17.66 -22.90
CA PRO A 340 -34.91 -17.72 -24.33
C PRO A 340 -33.47 -17.28 -24.64
N ARG A 341 -32.73 -18.17 -25.32
CA ARG A 341 -31.32 -18.05 -25.76
C ARG A 341 -31.06 -16.96 -26.82
N ARG A 342 -31.91 -15.92 -26.94
CA ARG A 342 -31.90 -14.95 -28.05
C ARG A 342 -31.47 -13.52 -27.67
N ARG A 343 -30.71 -13.35 -26.58
CA ARG A 343 -30.11 -12.05 -26.17
C ARG A 343 -28.58 -11.95 -26.28
N SER A 344 -27.89 -13.01 -26.70
CA SER A 344 -26.41 -13.07 -26.68
C SER A 344 -25.72 -12.17 -27.72
N ARG A 345 -26.30 -11.95 -28.90
CA ARG A 345 -25.65 -11.14 -29.95
C ARG A 345 -25.74 -9.62 -29.70
N ALA A 346 -26.87 -9.13 -29.17
CA ALA A 346 -27.03 -7.70 -28.87
C ALA A 346 -26.20 -7.25 -27.65
N PHE A 347 -25.98 -8.14 -26.68
CA PHE A 347 -25.12 -7.87 -25.53
C PHE A 347 -23.63 -7.81 -25.92
N LEU A 348 -23.19 -8.68 -26.83
CA LEU A 348 -21.82 -8.64 -27.39
C LEU A 348 -21.55 -7.37 -28.21
N LEU A 349 -22.55 -6.87 -28.96
CA LEU A 349 -22.41 -5.66 -29.77
C LEU A 349 -22.31 -4.36 -28.93
N LEU A 350 -22.86 -4.34 -27.71
CA LEU A 350 -22.76 -3.21 -26.79
C LEU A 350 -21.62 -3.34 -25.76
N ALA A 351 -21.16 -4.55 -25.49
CA ALA A 351 -20.06 -4.80 -24.55
C ALA A 351 -18.70 -4.37 -25.13
N ALA A 352 -18.43 -4.65 -26.41
CA ALA A 352 -17.18 -4.28 -27.06
C ALA A 352 -16.86 -2.76 -27.01
N PRO A 353 -17.79 -1.85 -27.36
CA PRO A 353 -17.51 -0.42 -27.26
C PRO A 353 -17.37 0.05 -25.80
N ALA A 354 -18.11 -0.53 -24.85
CA ALA A 354 -17.97 -0.18 -23.44
C ALA A 354 -16.59 -0.61 -22.88
N VAL A 355 -16.10 -1.78 -23.26
CA VAL A 355 -14.76 -2.25 -22.90
C VAL A 355 -13.68 -1.38 -23.55
N ALA A 356 -13.83 -1.03 -24.82
CA ALA A 356 -12.89 -0.14 -25.51
C ALA A 356 -12.86 1.27 -24.88
N LEU A 357 -14.02 1.82 -24.51
CA LEU A 357 -14.13 3.09 -23.81
C LEU A 357 -13.48 3.03 -22.42
N ALA A 358 -13.72 1.95 -21.66
CA ALA A 358 -13.09 1.76 -20.37
C ALA A 358 -11.57 1.66 -20.49
N ALA A 359 -11.06 0.86 -21.44
CA ALA A 359 -9.63 0.76 -21.73
C ALA A 359 -9.04 2.11 -22.16
N GLY A 360 -9.71 2.85 -23.04
CA GLY A 360 -9.28 4.18 -23.46
C GLY A 360 -9.25 5.19 -22.30
N ALA A 361 -10.25 5.18 -21.42
CA ALA A 361 -10.29 6.02 -20.23
C ALA A 361 -9.17 5.66 -19.23
N ILE A 362 -8.89 4.37 -19.04
CA ILE A 362 -7.79 3.88 -18.20
C ILE A 362 -6.44 4.36 -18.75
N VAL A 363 -6.20 4.18 -20.04
CA VAL A 363 -4.97 4.66 -20.69
C VAL A 363 -4.84 6.18 -20.55
N LEU A 364 -5.88 6.95 -20.84
CA LEU A 364 -5.85 8.40 -20.69
C LEU A 364 -5.59 8.85 -19.25
N ALA A 365 -6.25 8.22 -18.27
CA ALA A 365 -6.03 8.49 -16.85
C ALA A 365 -4.60 8.15 -16.40
N GLY A 366 -3.93 7.23 -17.09
CA GLY A 366 -2.54 6.87 -16.86
C GLY A 366 -1.51 7.84 -17.42
N SER A 367 -1.90 8.94 -18.08
CA SER A 367 -0.90 9.90 -18.59
C SER A 367 0.00 10.49 -17.50
N PRO A 368 -0.47 10.85 -16.28
CA PRO A 368 0.41 11.40 -15.26
C PRO A 368 1.46 10.39 -14.80
N ALA A 369 1.10 9.13 -14.59
CA ALA A 369 2.05 8.08 -14.21
C ALA A 369 3.07 7.75 -15.30
N ARG A 370 2.80 8.15 -16.55
CA ARG A 370 3.71 8.02 -17.71
C ARG A 370 4.53 9.28 -17.98
N SER A 371 4.10 10.43 -17.46
CA SER A 371 4.75 11.74 -17.66
C SER A 371 5.47 12.26 -16.41
N ALA A 372 5.10 11.82 -15.22
CA ALA A 372 5.87 12.03 -13.97
C ALA A 372 7.09 11.10 -13.89
N VAL A 373 7.29 10.31 -14.94
CA VAL A 373 8.52 9.62 -15.27
C VAL A 373 9.63 10.64 -15.55
N ASP A 374 9.28 11.88 -15.94
CA ASP A 374 10.23 12.99 -16.00
C ASP A 374 10.55 13.45 -14.57
N VAL A 375 11.79 13.23 -14.13
CA VAL A 375 12.28 13.79 -12.87
C VAL A 375 12.09 15.31 -12.93
N PRO A 376 11.57 15.99 -11.88
CA PRO A 376 11.46 17.45 -11.90
C PRO A 376 12.86 18.06 -12.03
N GLY A 377 13.23 18.48 -13.25
CA GLY A 377 14.56 18.99 -13.57
C GLY A 377 15.16 18.53 -14.91
N GLU A 378 14.46 17.76 -15.73
CA GLU A 378 14.98 17.22 -17.02
C GLU A 378 15.22 18.24 -18.15
N GLY A 379 15.07 19.53 -17.89
CA GLY A 379 15.56 20.55 -18.82
C GLY A 379 17.08 20.67 -18.70
N GLU A 380 17.83 19.96 -19.56
CA GLU A 380 19.30 19.97 -19.73
C GLU A 380 20.12 18.99 -18.86
N ILE A 381 19.86 17.68 -18.99
CA ILE A 381 20.90 16.68 -18.65
C ILE A 381 21.84 16.55 -19.86
N MET A 382 23.12 16.88 -19.70
CA MET A 382 24.14 16.71 -20.73
C MET A 382 24.25 15.22 -21.13
N ASP A 383 24.38 14.93 -22.42
CA ASP A 383 24.61 13.58 -22.89
C ASP A 383 26.04 13.15 -22.50
N LEU A 384 26.20 11.94 -21.93
CA LEU A 384 27.51 11.38 -21.61
C LEU A 384 28.40 11.28 -22.86
N ALA A 385 27.80 11.18 -24.06
CA ALA A 385 28.52 11.19 -25.33
C ALA A 385 29.20 12.55 -25.66
N GLU A 386 28.78 13.63 -25.00
CA GLU A 386 29.38 14.96 -25.15
C GLU A 386 30.57 15.19 -24.19
N LEU A 387 30.75 14.31 -23.20
CA LEU A 387 31.87 14.38 -22.26
C LEU A 387 33.16 13.83 -22.89
N PRO A 388 34.34 14.38 -22.52
CA PRO A 388 35.60 13.79 -22.92
C PRO A 388 35.78 12.39 -22.31
N ALA A 389 36.55 11.54 -22.97
CA ALA A 389 36.91 10.23 -22.44
C ALA A 389 37.76 10.41 -21.17
N ILE A 390 37.16 10.10 -20.02
CA ILE A 390 37.79 10.11 -18.70
C ILE A 390 37.95 8.66 -18.26
N GLU A 391 39.14 8.27 -17.81
CA GLU A 391 39.39 6.91 -17.30
C GLU A 391 38.59 6.69 -16.01
N PRO A 392 37.71 5.66 -15.95
CA PRO A 392 36.98 5.34 -14.74
C PRO A 392 37.90 4.92 -13.59
N PHE A 393 37.51 5.20 -12.36
CA PHE A 393 38.16 4.59 -11.21
C PHE A 393 37.91 3.08 -11.20
N ALA A 394 38.96 2.30 -10.94
CA ALA A 394 38.84 0.86 -10.82
C ALA A 394 38.06 0.51 -9.55
N MET A 395 36.97 -0.24 -9.72
CA MET A 395 36.15 -0.72 -8.62
C MET A 395 36.33 -2.24 -8.44
N PRO A 396 36.55 -2.74 -7.22
CA PRO A 396 36.53 -4.17 -6.96
C PRO A 396 35.10 -4.71 -7.12
N SER A 397 34.98 -6.01 -7.39
CA SER A 397 33.67 -6.67 -7.44
C SER A 397 32.97 -6.54 -6.08
N PRO A 398 31.76 -5.96 -6.03
CA PRO A 398 31.07 -5.77 -4.77
C PRO A 398 30.63 -7.10 -4.17
N THR A 399 30.78 -7.21 -2.85
CA THR A 399 30.08 -8.22 -2.07
C THR A 399 28.61 -7.83 -1.94
N LEU A 400 27.70 -8.81 -1.99
CA LEU A 400 26.27 -8.57 -1.82
C LEU A 400 25.93 -8.68 -0.33
N GLY A 401 25.48 -7.59 0.29
CA GLY A 401 25.13 -7.57 1.71
C GLY A 401 23.94 -8.48 2.06
N GLU A 402 23.93 -9.02 3.29
CA GLU A 402 22.79 -9.78 3.83
C GLU A 402 21.83 -8.82 4.55
N GLY A 403 20.66 -8.52 3.95
CA GLY A 403 19.65 -7.68 4.60
C GLY A 403 18.65 -7.03 3.64
N GLN A 404 17.47 -6.71 4.19
CA GLN A 404 16.21 -6.30 3.56
C GLN A 404 16.26 -5.62 2.17
N VAL A 405 15.72 -6.37 1.22
CA VAL A 405 14.92 -5.92 0.07
C VAL A 405 15.64 -4.97 -0.90
N ILE A 406 16.50 -5.56 -1.73
CA ILE A 406 16.74 -5.04 -3.07
C ILE A 406 15.69 -5.72 -3.97
N LEU A 407 14.62 -5.02 -4.37
CA LEU A 407 13.98 -5.46 -5.62
C LEU A 407 14.98 -5.27 -6.74
N GLY A 408 15.29 -6.40 -7.35
CA GLY A 408 16.35 -6.59 -8.31
C GLY A 408 17.05 -7.91 -8.06
N ASN A 409 17.37 -8.24 -6.79
CA ASN A 409 18.35 -9.29 -6.45
C ASN A 409 19.47 -9.31 -7.50
N PRO A 410 20.18 -8.18 -7.67
CA PRO A 410 21.09 -8.01 -8.77
C PRO A 410 22.05 -9.20 -8.78
N THR A 411 22.12 -9.85 -9.92
CA THR A 411 23.14 -10.86 -10.17
C THR A 411 24.51 -10.22 -9.93
N GLN A 412 25.52 -11.03 -9.60
CA GLN A 412 26.88 -10.51 -9.42
C GLN A 412 27.31 -9.64 -10.63
N ALA A 413 26.92 -10.03 -11.84
CA ALA A 413 27.21 -9.29 -13.07
C ALA A 413 26.52 -7.91 -13.12
N GLU A 414 25.28 -7.80 -12.62
CA GLU A 414 24.59 -6.51 -12.51
C GLU A 414 25.23 -5.63 -11.43
N ALA A 415 25.60 -6.21 -10.28
CA ALA A 415 26.30 -5.48 -9.23
C ALA A 415 27.69 -4.97 -9.70
N ASP A 416 28.45 -5.81 -10.42
CA ASP A 416 29.72 -5.42 -11.05
C ASP A 416 29.51 -4.28 -12.07
N ALA A 417 28.43 -4.33 -12.86
CA ALA A 417 28.11 -3.30 -13.83
C ALA A 417 27.76 -1.96 -13.16
N ILE A 418 26.98 -1.97 -12.08
CA ILE A 418 26.63 -0.76 -11.34
C ILE A 418 27.88 -0.18 -10.65
N ALA A 419 28.74 -1.02 -10.07
CA ALA A 419 30.01 -0.60 -9.48
C ALA A 419 30.92 0.07 -10.53
N ALA A 420 31.01 -0.48 -11.74
CA ALA A 420 31.75 0.14 -12.83
C ALA A 420 31.20 1.54 -13.19
N VAL A 421 29.88 1.72 -13.20
CA VAL A 421 29.26 3.03 -13.44
C VAL A 421 29.53 3.99 -12.28
N LEU A 422 29.54 3.53 -11.03
CA LEU A 422 29.95 4.36 -9.88
C LEU A 422 31.39 4.87 -10.07
N GLY A 423 32.33 3.99 -10.46
CA GLY A 423 33.72 4.37 -10.76
C GLY A 423 33.84 5.38 -11.89
N GLN A 424 33.03 5.25 -12.94
CA GLN A 424 32.96 6.20 -14.04
C GLN A 424 32.42 7.56 -13.58
N ASN A 425 31.31 7.56 -12.83
CA ASN A 425 30.66 8.78 -12.36
C ASN A 425 31.55 9.56 -11.39
N LEU A 426 32.21 8.88 -10.46
CA LEU A 426 33.14 9.51 -9.53
C LEU A 426 34.36 10.10 -10.27
N ALA A 427 34.87 9.43 -11.31
CA ALA A 427 35.98 9.97 -12.11
C ALA A 427 35.56 11.23 -12.88
N ILE A 428 34.36 11.22 -13.48
CA ILE A 428 33.80 12.40 -14.15
C ILE A 428 33.59 13.55 -13.16
N GLU A 429 33.06 13.25 -11.97
CA GLU A 429 32.88 14.24 -10.91
C GLU A 429 34.21 14.89 -10.51
N SER A 430 35.25 14.09 -10.25
CA SER A 430 36.56 14.59 -9.87
C SER A 430 37.20 15.44 -10.96
N GLU A 431 37.05 15.07 -12.23
CA GLU A 431 37.56 15.85 -13.35
C GLU A 431 36.76 17.14 -13.58
N ALA A 432 35.43 17.09 -13.39
CA ALA A 432 34.58 18.27 -13.44
C ALA A 432 34.98 19.28 -12.35
N LEU A 433 35.22 18.81 -11.13
CA LEU A 433 35.73 19.63 -10.03
C LEU A 433 37.16 20.12 -10.29
N ARG A 434 38.02 19.35 -10.97
CA ARG A 434 39.38 19.80 -11.32
C ARG A 434 39.37 20.95 -12.32
N ARG A 435 38.41 20.94 -13.25
CA ARG A 435 38.29 21.94 -14.33
C ARG A 435 37.35 23.09 -14.02
N GLY A 436 36.52 22.97 -12.97
CA GLY A 436 35.46 23.92 -12.68
C GLY A 436 34.29 23.86 -13.67
N GLU A 437 34.07 22.69 -14.29
CA GLU A 437 33.04 22.46 -15.32
C GLU A 437 31.72 22.03 -14.68
N ALA A 438 30.93 23.00 -14.20
CA ALA A 438 29.66 22.75 -13.52
C ALA A 438 28.67 21.91 -14.34
N GLY A 439 28.67 22.07 -15.68
CA GLY A 439 27.76 21.35 -16.57
C GLY A 439 28.00 19.84 -16.64
N TRP A 440 29.20 19.36 -16.28
CA TRP A 440 29.48 17.91 -16.27
C TRP A 440 28.92 17.24 -15.02
N LEU A 441 28.73 18.00 -13.94
CA LEU A 441 28.24 17.46 -12.67
C LEU A 441 26.79 16.95 -12.80
N SER A 442 25.94 17.64 -13.56
CA SER A 442 24.55 17.21 -13.79
C SER A 442 24.45 15.95 -14.66
N ALA A 443 25.51 15.57 -15.38
CA ALA A 443 25.53 14.35 -16.18
C ALA A 443 25.63 13.07 -15.34
N VAL A 444 26.21 13.17 -14.13
CA VAL A 444 26.57 12.01 -13.29
C VAL A 444 26.08 12.11 -11.83
N ASN A 445 25.62 13.27 -11.38
CA ASN A 445 25.09 13.50 -10.04
C ASN A 445 23.63 13.96 -10.05
N HIS A 446 22.90 13.66 -8.97
CA HIS A 446 21.54 14.14 -8.78
C HIS A 446 21.25 14.53 -7.31
N GLY A 447 20.14 15.23 -7.08
CA GLY A 447 19.66 15.58 -5.76
C GLY A 447 20.60 16.51 -4.99
N ASN A 448 20.63 16.37 -3.66
CA ASN A 448 21.44 17.22 -2.78
C ASN A 448 22.95 17.17 -3.10
N ARG A 449 23.44 16.03 -3.61
CA ARG A 449 24.84 15.89 -4.04
C ARG A 449 25.14 16.86 -5.17
N LEU A 450 24.31 16.88 -6.22
CA LEU A 450 24.48 17.80 -7.35
C LEU A 450 24.52 19.25 -6.86
N PHE A 451 23.54 19.67 -6.06
CA PHE A 451 23.49 21.04 -5.54
C PHE A 451 24.73 21.40 -4.72
N ARG A 452 25.19 20.50 -3.83
CA ARG A 452 26.41 20.70 -3.06
C ARG A 452 27.65 20.87 -3.94
N LEU A 453 27.77 20.05 -4.99
CA LEU A 453 28.92 20.11 -5.89
C LEU A 453 28.89 21.36 -6.77
N LEU A 454 27.70 21.81 -7.19
CA LEU A 454 27.53 23.09 -7.88
C LEU A 454 27.95 24.27 -6.99
N ASP A 455 27.58 24.25 -5.70
CA ASP A 455 28.02 25.25 -4.72
C ASP A 455 29.55 25.24 -4.54
N VAL A 456 30.18 24.06 -4.54
CA VAL A 456 31.65 23.93 -4.48
C VAL A 456 32.32 24.56 -5.71
N VAL A 457 31.80 24.31 -6.92
CA VAL A 457 32.34 24.91 -8.14
C VAL A 457 32.16 26.43 -8.13
N ALA A 458 30.99 26.93 -7.72
CA ALA A 458 30.71 28.36 -7.61
C ALA A 458 31.67 29.05 -6.62
N ALA A 459 31.86 28.46 -5.43
CA ALA A 459 32.82 28.96 -4.44
C ALA A 459 34.26 28.96 -4.97
N GLY A 460 34.61 27.97 -5.80
CA GLY A 460 35.89 27.90 -6.50
C GLY A 460 36.10 29.05 -7.48
N GLN A 461 35.08 29.40 -8.26
CA GLN A 461 35.12 30.54 -9.18
C GLN A 461 35.29 31.88 -8.43
N ASP A 462 34.75 31.96 -7.21
CA ASP A 462 34.92 33.08 -6.29
C ASP A 462 36.27 33.10 -5.55
N GLY A 463 37.15 32.13 -5.82
CA GLY A 463 38.55 32.10 -5.37
C GLY A 463 38.81 31.24 -4.14
N THR A 464 37.89 30.35 -3.80
CA THR A 464 38.11 29.31 -2.79
C THR A 464 38.91 28.16 -3.42
N GLU A 465 39.88 27.57 -2.70
CA GLU A 465 40.50 26.33 -3.16
C GLU A 465 39.46 25.19 -3.18
N VAL A 466 39.30 24.54 -4.32
CA VAL A 466 38.37 23.40 -4.48
C VAL A 466 39.08 22.10 -4.16
N ARG A 467 38.50 21.30 -3.27
CA ARG A 467 39.00 19.97 -2.93
C ARG A 467 38.49 18.94 -3.93
N VAL A 468 39.40 18.30 -4.64
CA VAL A 468 39.16 17.21 -5.59
C VAL A 468 39.60 15.90 -4.95
N ALA A 469 38.84 14.82 -5.17
CA ALA A 469 39.12 13.50 -4.62
C ALA A 469 39.53 12.52 -5.71
N THR A 470 40.54 11.70 -5.47
CA THR A 470 40.89 10.52 -6.28
C THR A 470 40.68 9.29 -5.42
N TYR A 471 39.81 8.37 -5.85
CA TYR A 471 39.40 7.23 -5.03
C TYR A 471 40.17 5.96 -5.41
N HIS A 472 40.64 5.24 -4.40
CA HIS A 472 41.20 3.91 -4.50
C HIS A 472 40.40 2.99 -3.57
N VAL A 473 39.49 2.22 -4.15
CA VAL A 473 38.57 1.35 -3.40
C VAL A 473 39.17 -0.06 -3.31
N ASP A 474 39.39 -0.54 -2.10
CA ASP A 474 39.93 -1.87 -1.82
C ASP A 474 38.80 -2.88 -1.59
N GLU A 475 37.75 -2.47 -0.86
CA GLU A 475 36.58 -3.28 -0.58
C GLU A 475 35.29 -2.52 -0.92
N LEU A 476 34.32 -3.25 -1.47
CA LEU A 476 33.04 -2.71 -1.87
C LEU A 476 31.93 -3.66 -1.45
N GLU A 477 30.91 -3.15 -0.78
CA GLU A 477 29.72 -3.89 -0.37
C GLU A 477 28.48 -3.19 -0.90
N LEU A 478 27.66 -3.92 -1.67
CA LEU A 478 26.36 -3.45 -2.15
C LEU A 478 25.29 -3.72 -1.10
N ILE A 479 24.64 -2.64 -0.66
CA ILE A 479 23.60 -2.60 0.35
C ILE A 479 22.39 -1.79 -0.15
N ALA A 480 21.24 -1.92 0.49
CA ALA A 480 20.13 -0.98 0.30
C ALA A 480 20.32 0.22 1.25
N VAL A 481 20.18 1.44 0.73
CA VAL A 481 20.23 2.67 1.53
C VAL A 481 18.97 3.51 1.35
N TRP A 482 18.57 4.19 2.41
CA TRP A 482 17.39 5.05 2.45
C TRP A 482 17.80 6.50 2.57
N LEU A 483 17.51 7.31 1.56
CA LEU A 483 17.92 8.71 1.51
C LEU A 483 16.87 9.62 2.20
N GLY A 484 16.75 9.51 3.52
CA GLY A 484 15.98 10.46 4.35
C GLY A 484 14.45 10.40 4.22
N ASN A 485 13.78 11.13 5.12
CA ASN A 485 12.53 10.81 5.82
C ASN A 485 11.21 10.88 5.04
N MET A 486 11.21 10.77 3.72
CA MET A 486 9.99 10.70 2.92
C MET A 486 9.98 9.38 2.14
N GLN A 487 8.94 9.10 1.35
CA GLN A 487 8.91 7.93 0.46
C GLN A 487 9.96 8.08 -0.66
N THR A 488 11.23 8.19 -0.29
CA THR A 488 12.38 8.02 -1.16
C THR A 488 12.52 6.53 -1.35
N THR A 489 12.33 6.10 -2.59
CA THR A 489 12.78 4.83 -3.14
C THR A 489 14.06 4.37 -2.44
N ALA A 490 14.15 3.09 -2.05
CA ALA A 490 15.44 2.53 -1.66
C ALA A 490 16.46 2.84 -2.76
N SER A 491 17.73 3.03 -2.42
CA SER A 491 18.79 3.29 -3.41
C SER A 491 19.88 2.23 -3.29
N HIS A 492 20.62 1.98 -4.37
CA HIS A 492 21.76 1.08 -4.33
C HIS A 492 22.88 1.78 -3.57
N GLY A 493 23.16 1.35 -2.34
CA GLY A 493 24.25 1.84 -1.53
C GLY A 493 25.51 1.03 -1.78
N PHE A 494 26.63 1.70 -1.95
CA PHE A 494 27.96 1.09 -2.06
C PHE A 494 28.80 1.56 -0.89
N LYS A 495 28.98 0.69 0.10
CA LYS A 495 29.91 0.93 1.20
C LYS A 495 31.32 0.64 0.68
N ALA A 496 32.10 1.70 0.50
CA ALA A 496 33.45 1.66 -0.04
C ALA A 496 34.46 1.85 1.08
N ILE A 497 35.43 0.92 1.16
CA ILE A 497 36.59 0.99 2.05
C ILE A 497 37.85 1.05 1.19
N GLY A 498 38.78 1.93 1.52
CA GLY A 498 40.08 2.00 0.86
C GLY A 498 40.83 3.28 1.20
N THR A 499 41.35 3.97 0.19
CA THR A 499 42.03 5.26 0.34
C THR A 499 41.48 6.33 -0.60
N VAL A 500 41.56 7.58 -0.18
CA VAL A 500 41.21 8.75 -0.98
C VAL A 500 42.37 9.75 -0.95
N GLU A 501 42.83 10.15 -2.12
CA GLU A 501 43.83 11.21 -2.26
C GLU A 501 43.11 12.52 -2.55
N TYR A 502 43.44 13.57 -1.79
CA TYR A 502 42.88 14.90 -2.02
C TYR A 502 43.88 15.80 -2.70
N GLU A 503 43.38 16.62 -3.63
CA GLU A 503 44.10 17.74 -4.18
C GLU A 503 43.27 19.01 -4.02
N PHE A 504 43.94 20.13 -3.78
CA PHE A 504 43.32 21.45 -3.70
C PHE A 504 43.66 22.22 -4.97
N VAL A 505 42.63 22.62 -5.71
CA VAL A 505 42.75 23.33 -6.99
C VAL A 505 42.28 24.76 -6.82
N ASP A 506 43.11 25.72 -7.19
CA ASP A 506 42.73 27.12 -7.33
C ASP A 506 42.36 27.39 -8.80
N TYR A 507 41.08 27.64 -9.09
CA TYR A 507 40.62 27.87 -10.47
C TYR A 507 41.18 29.15 -11.11
N ARG A 508 41.58 30.15 -10.32
CA ARG A 508 42.09 31.42 -10.85
C ARG A 508 43.53 31.30 -11.29
N THR A 509 44.33 30.55 -10.55
CA THR A 509 45.75 30.40 -10.81
C THR A 509 46.09 29.10 -11.54
N GLY A 510 45.20 28.11 -11.49
CA GLY A 510 45.45 26.74 -11.94
C GLY A 510 46.43 25.98 -11.03
N ALA A 511 46.77 26.54 -9.86
CA ALA A 511 47.66 25.89 -8.93
C ALA A 511 46.98 24.66 -8.31
N VAL A 512 47.74 23.56 -8.24
CA VAL A 512 47.32 22.32 -7.59
C VAL A 512 48.23 22.08 -6.41
N ARG A 513 47.64 21.87 -5.23
CA ARG A 513 48.34 21.54 -3.99
C ARG A 513 47.89 20.18 -3.50
N ASP A 514 48.86 19.32 -3.20
CA ASP A 514 48.60 18.01 -2.59
C ASP A 514 47.96 18.17 -1.20
N GLY A 515 46.84 17.47 -1.00
CA GLY A 515 46.08 17.37 0.25
C GLY A 515 46.36 16.09 1.03
N GLY A 516 47.18 15.19 0.49
CA GLY A 516 47.57 13.93 1.09
C GLY A 516 46.55 12.80 0.88
N SER A 517 46.97 11.60 1.28
CA SER A 517 46.16 10.37 1.26
C SER A 517 45.51 10.14 2.62
N HIS A 518 44.22 9.80 2.60
CA HIS A 518 43.40 9.55 3.78
C HIS A 518 42.64 8.23 3.64
N GLU A 519 42.23 7.66 4.77
CA GLU A 519 41.37 6.47 4.78
C GLU A 519 40.00 6.81 4.20
N LEU A 520 39.51 5.96 3.29
CA LEU A 520 38.17 6.04 2.71
C LEU A 520 37.28 5.03 3.44
N ALA A 521 36.21 5.52 4.07
CA ALA A 521 35.13 4.71 4.62
C ALA A 521 33.81 5.47 4.42
N VAL A 522 33.22 5.35 3.23
CA VAL A 522 32.05 6.15 2.81
C VAL A 522 31.03 5.25 2.12
N THR A 523 29.74 5.55 2.29
CA THR A 523 28.66 4.92 1.55
C THR A 523 28.18 5.83 0.42
N PHE A 524 28.37 5.41 -0.83
CA PHE A 524 27.82 6.11 -1.99
C PHE A 524 26.43 5.57 -2.32
N ALA A 525 25.42 6.44 -2.40
CA ALA A 525 24.12 6.03 -2.92
C ALA A 525 24.07 6.23 -4.43
N MET A 526 23.52 5.24 -5.13
CA MET A 526 23.31 5.22 -6.57
C MET A 526 21.81 5.14 -6.84
N GLY A 527 21.33 6.06 -7.66
CA GLY A 527 19.96 6.09 -8.17
C GLY A 527 19.94 5.84 -9.65
N ARG A 528 18.91 5.16 -10.13
CA ARG A 528 18.70 4.97 -11.57
C ARG A 528 17.63 5.94 -12.05
N SER A 529 17.89 6.65 -13.14
CA SER A 529 16.81 7.31 -13.88
C SER A 529 15.98 6.26 -14.60
N TRP A 530 14.80 6.68 -15.03
CA TRP A 530 13.88 5.87 -15.81
C TRP A 530 14.42 5.50 -17.21
N GLU A 531 15.29 6.32 -17.81
CA GLU A 531 16.03 5.98 -19.05
C GLU A 531 17.10 4.90 -18.81
N GLY A 532 17.27 4.47 -17.56
CA GLY A 532 18.17 3.42 -17.16
C GLY A 532 19.59 3.89 -16.84
N ARG A 533 19.83 5.21 -16.79
CA ARG A 533 21.13 5.81 -16.46
C ARG A 533 21.33 5.86 -14.94
N TRP A 534 22.54 5.59 -14.46
CA TRP A 534 22.85 5.66 -13.04
C TRP A 534 23.50 6.98 -12.67
N PHE A 535 23.08 7.53 -11.53
CA PHE A 535 23.57 8.77 -10.95
C PHE A 535 24.04 8.54 -9.52
N VAL A 536 25.08 9.27 -9.13
CA VAL A 536 25.49 9.34 -7.73
C VAL A 536 24.54 10.30 -7.01
N LEU A 537 23.90 9.79 -5.96
CA LEU A 537 23.00 10.53 -5.09
C LEU A 537 23.76 10.99 -3.84
N ASP A 538 23.04 11.55 -2.88
CA ASP A 538 23.65 11.95 -1.63
C ASP A 538 24.26 10.74 -0.87
N THR A 539 25.37 10.96 -0.19
CA THR A 539 25.88 10.00 0.79
C THR A 539 24.89 9.97 1.95
N PRO A 540 24.29 8.82 2.31
CA PRO A 540 23.43 8.74 3.48
C PRO A 540 24.21 9.27 4.68
N SER A 541 23.59 10.12 5.50
CA SER A 541 24.19 10.49 6.78
C SER A 541 24.35 9.21 7.58
N THR A 542 25.58 8.74 7.75
CA THR A 542 25.88 7.85 8.85
C THR A 542 25.55 8.61 10.12
N ASP A 543 24.73 8.04 11.00
CA ASP A 543 24.56 8.57 12.36
C ASP A 543 25.95 8.82 12.95
N GLY A 544 26.39 10.08 13.02
CA GLY A 544 27.62 10.48 13.69
C GLY A 544 28.68 11.31 12.95
N ASP A 545 28.39 11.99 11.83
CA ASP A 545 29.28 13.05 11.29
C ASP A 545 28.77 14.48 11.59
#